data_AF-A0A7T2YZ78-F1
#
_entry.id   AF-A0A7T2YZ78-F1
#
_cell.length_a   1.000
_cell.length_b   1.000
_cell.length_c   1.000
_cell.angle_alpha   90.00
_cell.angle_beta   90.00
_cell.angle_gamma   90.00
#
_symmetry.space_group_name_H-M   'P 1'
#
loop_
_entity.id
_entity.type
_entity.pdbx_description
1 polymer ?
#
loop_
_entity_poly.entity_id
_entity_poly.type
_entity_poly.pdbx_seq_one_letter_code
_entity_poly.pdbx_strand_id
1 'polypeptide(L)'
;MSFIFFRTVTVISAMAMASMLHAADARYPVRQVQKIDIIEPSGGSSWEDKNWLDCNDVILTEEDVRYALQHMRKISEKHYFGEYMERTGCSGGASVKFKSGKIIVMGIEPTGRINLFEANKKLDPIGVPGSFYDCQPCNKRKMDLLQDALDRATERRLKELKRQGRLPP
;
A
#
# COMPACT_ATOMS: atom_id res chain seq x y z
N MET A 1 49.38 -22.49 49.35
CA MET A 1 48.05 -22.79 48.76
C MET A 1 47.57 -21.53 48.06
N SER A 2 47.72 -21.46 46.74
CA SER A 2 47.32 -20.30 45.94
C SER A 2 46.05 -20.65 45.19
N PHE A 3 44.94 -19.97 45.53
CA PHE A 3 43.66 -20.12 44.86
C PHE A 3 43.65 -19.27 43.59
N ILE A 4 43.64 -19.92 42.43
CA ILE A 4 43.43 -19.25 41.13
C ILE A 4 41.92 -19.23 40.87
N PHE A 5 41.32 -18.06 41.03
CA PHE A 5 39.94 -17.79 40.61
C PHE A 5 39.87 -17.81 39.08
N PHE A 6 39.24 -18.84 38.51
CA PHE A 6 38.84 -18.83 37.10
C PHE A 6 37.69 -17.83 36.91
N ARG A 7 38.00 -16.67 36.30
CA ARG A 7 36.98 -15.74 35.77
C ARG A 7 36.24 -16.42 34.62
N THR A 8 34.98 -16.78 34.85
CA THR A 8 34.04 -17.14 33.80
C THR A 8 33.80 -15.93 32.89
N VAL A 9 34.28 -16.02 31.65
CA VAL A 9 33.95 -15.05 30.59
C VAL A 9 32.59 -15.45 30.04
N THR A 10 31.55 -14.73 30.44
CA THR A 10 30.22 -14.86 29.85
C THR A 10 30.25 -14.23 28.46
N VAL A 11 30.28 -15.06 27.41
CA VAL A 11 30.13 -14.59 26.03
C VAL A 11 28.65 -14.27 25.82
N ILE A 12 28.31 -12.98 25.85
CA ILE A 12 26.98 -12.50 25.45
C ILE A 12 26.93 -12.57 23.93
N SER A 13 26.32 -13.63 23.41
CA SER A 13 26.01 -13.75 21.99
C SER A 13 25.00 -12.67 21.65
N ALA A 14 25.45 -11.59 21.00
CA ALA A 14 24.58 -10.57 20.45
C ALA A 14 23.72 -11.23 19.36
N MET A 15 22.47 -11.55 19.69
CA MET A 15 21.47 -11.87 18.70
C MET A 15 21.32 -10.63 17.82
N ALA A 16 21.94 -10.67 16.64
CA ALA A 16 21.61 -9.76 15.57
C ALA A 16 20.11 -9.98 15.28
N MET A 17 19.26 -9.12 15.84
CA MET A 17 17.92 -8.92 15.35
C MET A 17 18.08 -8.33 13.94
N ALA A 18 18.31 -9.22 12.98
CA ALA A 18 18.10 -8.92 11.58
C ALA A 18 16.62 -8.54 11.50
N SER A 19 16.37 -7.23 11.49
CA SER A 19 15.10 -6.69 11.07
C SER A 19 14.80 -7.35 9.74
N MET A 20 13.76 -8.20 9.71
CA MET A 20 13.12 -8.60 8.48
C MET A 20 12.45 -7.33 7.92
N LEU A 21 13.27 -6.40 7.45
CA LEU A 21 12.89 -5.37 6.51
C LEU A 21 12.48 -6.16 5.27
N HIS A 22 11.17 -6.40 5.16
CA HIS A 22 10.52 -7.08 4.06
C HIS A 22 10.92 -6.37 2.78
N ALA A 23 11.90 -6.93 2.08
CA ALA A 23 12.46 -6.32 0.89
C ALA A 23 11.40 -6.30 -0.22
N ALA A 24 11.30 -5.17 -0.91
CA ALA A 24 10.48 -5.06 -2.11
C ALA A 24 10.84 -6.11 -3.16
N ASP A 25 9.87 -6.48 -4.00
CA ASP A 25 10.08 -7.47 -5.05
C ASP A 25 11.15 -7.02 -6.05
N ALA A 26 12.28 -7.73 -6.06
CA ALA A 26 13.44 -7.43 -6.89
C ALA A 26 13.15 -7.47 -8.40
N ARG A 27 12.04 -8.07 -8.83
CA ARG A 27 11.62 -8.08 -10.25
C ARG A 27 11.15 -6.71 -10.74
N TYR A 28 10.76 -5.82 -9.83
CA TYR A 28 10.18 -4.50 -10.14
C TYR A 28 10.89 -3.37 -9.38
N PRO A 29 12.21 -3.17 -9.57
CA PRO A 29 12.96 -2.20 -8.80
C PRO A 29 12.59 -0.76 -9.19
N VAL A 30 12.20 0.04 -8.19
CA VAL A 30 11.79 1.45 -8.39
C VAL A 30 12.82 2.30 -9.15
N ARG A 31 14.12 2.00 -8.99
CA ARG A 31 15.24 2.72 -9.66
C ARG A 31 15.27 2.51 -11.17
N GLN A 32 14.63 1.44 -11.66
CA GLN A 32 14.53 1.11 -13.07
C GLN A 32 13.25 1.65 -13.70
N VAL A 33 12.38 2.33 -12.93
CA VAL A 33 11.18 2.97 -13.48
C VAL A 33 11.59 4.06 -14.46
N GLN A 34 11.08 3.97 -15.68
CA GLN A 34 11.22 4.97 -16.73
C GLN A 34 10.02 5.93 -16.71
N LYS A 35 8.80 5.38 -16.59
CA LYS A 35 7.55 6.15 -16.62
C LYS A 35 6.49 5.48 -15.76
N ILE A 36 5.66 6.29 -15.12
CA ILE A 36 4.43 5.86 -14.45
C ILE A 36 3.30 6.63 -15.12
N ASP A 37 2.23 5.92 -15.48
CA ASP A 37 1.01 6.51 -15.98
C ASP A 37 -0.14 6.07 -15.07
N ILE A 38 -0.85 7.04 -14.47
CA ILE A 38 -2.08 6.75 -13.73
C ILE A 38 -3.20 6.59 -14.76
N ILE A 39 -3.74 5.37 -14.83
CA ILE A 39 -4.77 5.00 -15.81
C ILE A 39 -6.16 5.22 -15.22
N GLU A 40 -6.30 4.92 -13.93
CA GLU A 40 -7.51 5.12 -13.16
C GLU A 40 -7.12 5.73 -11.81
N PRO A 41 -7.28 7.05 -11.62
CA PRO A 41 -6.85 7.70 -10.38
C PRO A 41 -7.67 7.24 -9.17
N SER A 42 -8.93 6.86 -9.39
CA SER A 42 -9.86 6.38 -8.38
C SER A 42 -10.93 5.52 -9.04
N GLY A 43 -11.17 4.33 -8.49
CA GLY A 43 -12.18 3.38 -8.96
C GLY A 43 -12.82 2.64 -7.80
N GLY A 44 -14.14 2.42 -7.90
CA GLY A 44 -14.93 1.66 -6.93
C GLY A 44 -15.23 0.24 -7.42
N SER A 45 -15.52 -0.65 -6.49
CA SER A 45 -15.97 -2.02 -6.76
C SER A 45 -17.34 -2.27 -6.14
N SER A 46 -17.94 -3.43 -6.40
CA SER A 46 -19.20 -3.83 -5.76
C SER A 46 -19.12 -3.96 -4.23
N TRP A 47 -17.91 -3.91 -3.66
CA TRP A 47 -17.64 -4.01 -2.23
C TRP A 47 -17.40 -2.64 -1.57
N GLU A 48 -17.47 -1.55 -2.34
CA GLU A 48 -17.33 -0.18 -1.84
C GLU A 48 -18.55 0.20 -0.98
N ASP A 49 -18.31 0.62 0.26
CA ASP A 49 -19.33 1.29 1.08
C ASP A 49 -19.25 2.80 0.92
N LYS A 50 -20.10 3.32 0.02
CA LYS A 50 -20.20 4.75 -0.32
C LYS A 50 -20.67 5.63 0.83
N ASN A 51 -21.21 5.04 1.91
CA ASN A 51 -21.59 5.81 3.09
C ASN A 51 -20.40 6.09 4.01
N TRP A 52 -19.32 5.31 3.85
CA TRP A 52 -18.12 5.38 4.69
C TRP A 52 -16.93 6.02 3.96
N LEU A 53 -16.74 5.69 2.69
CA LEU A 53 -15.62 6.16 1.88
C LEU A 53 -16.07 6.39 0.44
N ASP A 54 -15.97 7.62 -0.06
CA ASP A 54 -16.12 7.92 -1.49
C ASP A 54 -14.77 7.66 -2.17
N CYS A 55 -14.70 6.74 -3.14
CA CYS A 55 -13.44 6.46 -3.81
C CYS A 55 -12.85 7.68 -4.54
N ASN A 56 -13.63 8.71 -4.84
CA ASN A 56 -13.11 9.97 -5.41
C ASN A 56 -12.21 10.74 -4.43
N ASP A 57 -12.35 10.51 -3.12
CA ASP A 57 -11.43 11.07 -2.11
C ASP A 57 -10.13 10.26 -2.02
N VAL A 58 -10.10 9.08 -2.64
CA VAL A 58 -8.96 8.17 -2.69
C VAL A 58 -8.25 8.30 -4.04
N ILE A 59 -7.41 9.31 -4.17
CA ILE A 59 -6.64 9.52 -5.41
C ILE A 59 -5.33 8.75 -5.36
N LEU A 60 -5.07 7.94 -6.38
CA LEU A 60 -3.78 7.32 -6.65
C LEU A 60 -2.87 8.30 -7.38
N THR A 61 -1.69 8.52 -6.80
CA THR A 61 -0.66 9.40 -7.37
C THR A 61 0.55 8.60 -7.84
N GLU A 62 1.41 9.21 -8.67
CA GLU A 62 2.68 8.57 -9.06
C GLU A 62 3.57 8.26 -7.84
N GLU A 63 3.51 9.11 -6.80
CA GLU A 63 4.28 8.92 -5.58
C GLU A 63 3.83 7.67 -4.82
N ASP A 64 2.51 7.43 -4.75
CA ASP A 64 1.96 6.21 -4.16
C ASP A 64 2.44 4.97 -4.91
N VAL A 65 2.48 5.02 -6.25
CA VAL A 65 2.98 3.91 -7.08
C VAL A 65 4.46 3.65 -6.80
N ARG A 66 5.28 4.71 -6.71
CA ARG A 66 6.72 4.57 -6.36
C ARG A 66 6.89 3.99 -4.96
N TYR A 67 6.08 4.45 -4.01
CA TYR A 67 6.11 3.99 -2.63
C TYR A 67 5.69 2.51 -2.53
N ALA A 68 4.66 2.11 -3.28
CA ALA A 68 4.25 0.71 -3.40
C ALA A 68 5.38 -0.16 -3.98
N LEU A 69 6.02 0.24 -5.08
CA LEU A 69 7.16 -0.50 -5.65
C LEU A 69 8.34 -0.64 -4.68
N GLN A 70 8.53 0.33 -3.78
CA GLN A 70 9.59 0.31 -2.76
C GLN A 70 9.31 -0.62 -1.59
N HIS A 71 8.04 -0.95 -1.33
CA HIS A 71 7.62 -1.61 -0.08
C HIS A 71 6.72 -2.82 -0.28
N MET A 72 6.27 -3.11 -1.50
CA MET A 72 5.37 -4.23 -1.76
C MET A 72 6.06 -5.57 -1.56
N ARG A 73 5.37 -6.47 -0.87
CA ARG A 73 5.79 -7.84 -0.60
C ARG A 73 4.84 -8.79 -1.28
N LYS A 74 5.38 -9.75 -2.04
CA LYS A 74 4.57 -10.78 -2.69
C LYS A 74 3.85 -11.62 -1.64
N ILE A 75 2.56 -11.86 -1.85
CA ILE A 75 1.72 -12.73 -1.02
C ILE A 75 1.04 -13.78 -1.89
N SER A 76 0.47 -14.81 -1.26
CA SER A 76 -0.32 -15.81 -1.97
C SER A 76 -1.69 -15.23 -2.36
N GLU A 77 -2.25 -15.76 -3.44
CA GLU A 77 -3.61 -15.43 -3.88
C GLU A 77 -4.65 -15.71 -2.79
N LYS A 78 -4.53 -16.85 -2.10
CA LYS A 78 -5.38 -17.20 -0.95
C LYS A 78 -5.33 -16.13 0.14
N HIS A 79 -4.15 -15.58 0.42
CA HIS A 79 -4.01 -14.50 1.40
C HIS A 79 -4.65 -13.21 0.89
N TYR A 80 -4.42 -12.86 -0.38
CA TYR A 80 -5.01 -11.68 -1.02
C TYR A 80 -6.54 -11.69 -1.00
N PHE A 81 -7.15 -12.86 -1.25
CA PHE A 81 -8.60 -13.05 -1.28
C PHE A 81 -9.21 -13.52 0.05
N GLY A 82 -8.42 -13.59 1.13
CA GLY A 82 -8.91 -14.05 2.43
C GLY A 82 -10.06 -13.19 2.99
N GLU A 83 -10.94 -13.82 3.76
CA GLU A 83 -12.14 -13.22 4.36
C GLU A 83 -11.82 -12.14 5.40
N TYR A 84 -10.65 -12.22 6.04
CA TYR A 84 -10.21 -11.29 7.08
C TYR A 84 -9.37 -10.11 6.56
N MET A 85 -9.18 -10.01 5.23
CA MET A 85 -8.47 -8.88 4.66
C MET A 85 -9.43 -7.69 4.57
N GLU A 86 -9.11 -6.60 5.27
CA GLU A 86 -9.83 -5.35 5.13
C GLU A 86 -9.82 -4.89 3.66
N ARG A 87 -11.00 -4.60 3.12
CA ARG A 87 -11.20 -4.08 1.78
C ARG A 87 -12.02 -2.82 1.88
N THR A 88 -11.51 -1.74 1.30
CA THR A 88 -12.30 -0.52 1.14
C THR A 88 -13.24 -0.60 -0.05
N GLY A 89 -12.96 -1.52 -0.99
CA GLY A 89 -13.62 -1.56 -2.28
C GLY A 89 -13.17 -0.44 -3.23
N CYS A 90 -12.26 0.44 -2.80
CA CYS A 90 -11.65 1.50 -3.60
C CYS A 90 -10.25 1.10 -4.07
N SER A 91 -9.95 1.29 -5.35
CA SER A 91 -8.61 1.06 -5.91
C SER A 91 -8.29 2.06 -7.02
N GLY A 92 -7.03 2.45 -7.14
CA GLY A 92 -6.52 3.13 -8.34
C GLY A 92 -5.70 2.18 -9.21
N GLY A 93 -5.68 2.44 -10.51
CA GLY A 93 -4.93 1.71 -11.52
C GLY A 93 -3.78 2.53 -12.11
N ALA A 94 -2.59 1.93 -12.21
CA ALA A 94 -1.43 2.54 -12.86
C ALA A 94 -0.70 1.55 -13.77
N SER A 95 -0.08 2.05 -14.83
CA SER A 95 0.98 1.32 -15.54
C SER A 95 2.34 1.87 -15.19
N VAL A 96 3.32 0.98 -15.14
CA VAL A 96 4.71 1.30 -14.88
C VAL A 96 5.56 0.71 -15.99
N LYS A 97 6.26 1.58 -16.71
CA LYS A 97 7.24 1.19 -17.72
C LYS A 97 8.63 1.28 -17.13
N PHE A 98 9.41 0.20 -17.26
CA PHE A 98 10.80 0.14 -16.83
C PHE A 98 11.76 0.46 -17.99
N LYS A 99 12.98 0.86 -17.65
CA LYS A 99 14.06 1.14 -18.61
C LYS A 99 14.39 -0.06 -19.52
N SER A 100 14.14 -1.28 -19.05
CA SER A 100 14.26 -2.51 -19.84
C SER A 100 13.20 -2.67 -20.93
N GLY A 101 12.16 -1.83 -20.92
CA GLY A 101 10.99 -1.96 -21.79
C GLY A 101 9.87 -2.83 -21.19
N LYS A 102 10.11 -3.50 -20.05
CA LYS A 102 9.06 -4.21 -19.31
C LYS A 102 7.95 -3.25 -18.88
N ILE A 103 6.69 -3.68 -18.96
CA ILE A 103 5.53 -2.94 -18.48
C ILE A 103 4.79 -3.81 -17.46
N ILE A 104 4.37 -3.21 -16.36
CA ILE A 104 3.40 -3.80 -15.43
C ILE A 104 2.19 -2.89 -15.31
N VAL A 105 1.05 -3.48 -14.98
CA VAL A 105 -0.14 -2.77 -14.53
C VAL A 105 -0.40 -3.16 -13.09
N MET A 106 -0.72 -2.17 -12.26
CA MET A 106 -0.93 -2.31 -10.81
C MET A 106 -2.29 -1.74 -10.45
N GLY A 107 -3.10 -2.50 -9.74
CA GLY A 107 -4.21 -1.98 -8.93
C GLY A 107 -3.74 -1.82 -7.49
N ILE A 108 -4.02 -0.68 -6.87
CA ILE A 108 -3.56 -0.34 -5.52
C ILE A 108 -4.75 0.14 -4.69
N GLU A 109 -5.09 -0.60 -3.64
CA GLU A 109 -6.10 -0.21 -2.65
C GLU A 109 -5.48 0.62 -1.51
N PRO A 110 -6.23 1.52 -0.86
CA PRO A 110 -5.83 2.20 0.37
C PRO A 110 -5.34 1.29 1.48
N THR A 111 -5.84 0.05 1.51
CA THR A 111 -5.47 -0.97 2.49
C THR A 111 -4.09 -1.58 2.23
N GLY A 112 -3.36 -1.10 1.22
CA GLY A 112 -2.04 -1.61 0.82
C GLY A 112 -2.10 -2.89 0.01
N ARG A 113 -3.30 -3.40 -0.31
CA ARG A 113 -3.50 -4.54 -1.20
C ARG A 113 -3.19 -4.12 -2.63
N ILE A 114 -2.38 -4.94 -3.30
CA ILE A 114 -1.94 -4.66 -4.66
C ILE A 114 -2.10 -5.91 -5.52
N ASN A 115 -2.79 -5.79 -6.64
CA ASN A 115 -2.77 -6.77 -7.72
C ASN A 115 -1.91 -6.23 -8.87
N LEU A 116 -1.10 -7.09 -9.48
CA LEU A 116 -0.18 -6.69 -10.53
C LEU A 116 -0.12 -7.74 -11.63
N PHE A 117 0.00 -7.33 -12.88
CA PHE A 117 0.35 -8.23 -13.99
C PHE A 117 1.37 -7.59 -14.92
N GLU A 118 2.20 -8.41 -15.57
CA GLU A 118 3.07 -7.94 -16.65
C GLU A 118 2.23 -7.77 -17.92
N ALA A 119 2.44 -6.66 -18.63
CA ALA A 119 1.58 -6.23 -19.71
C ALA A 119 2.35 -5.92 -21.00
N ASN A 120 1.65 -6.04 -22.12
CA ASN A 120 2.15 -5.64 -23.43
C ASN A 120 2.05 -4.12 -23.62
N LYS A 121 2.45 -3.61 -24.78
CA LYS A 121 2.40 -2.16 -25.08
C LYS A 121 0.98 -1.60 -25.15
N LYS A 122 -0.04 -2.45 -25.31
CA LYS A 122 -1.47 -2.09 -25.26
C LYS A 122 -2.05 -2.22 -23.85
N LEU A 123 -1.21 -2.54 -22.86
CA LEU A 123 -1.57 -2.80 -21.47
C LEU A 123 -2.40 -4.08 -21.25
N ASP A 124 -2.43 -4.99 -22.23
CA ASP A 124 -3.03 -6.30 -22.04
C ASP A 124 -2.09 -7.23 -21.27
N PRO A 125 -2.58 -8.14 -20.41
CA PRO A 125 -1.76 -9.13 -19.73
C PRO A 125 -0.97 -10.01 -20.70
N ILE A 126 0.33 -10.20 -20.45
CA ILE A 126 1.19 -11.14 -21.20
C ILE A 126 1.11 -12.56 -20.62
N GLY A 127 0.52 -12.73 -19.43
CA GLY A 127 0.32 -14.03 -18.80
C GLY A 127 -0.72 -13.97 -17.69
N VAL A 128 -1.21 -15.14 -17.30
CA VAL A 128 -2.12 -15.35 -16.18
C VAL A 128 -1.57 -16.43 -15.25
N PRO A 129 -1.84 -16.36 -13.93
CA PRO A 129 -2.56 -15.31 -13.21
C PRO A 129 -1.68 -14.09 -12.89
N GLY A 130 -2.33 -12.99 -12.52
CA GLY A 130 -1.65 -11.84 -11.90
C GLY A 130 -0.92 -12.25 -10.61
N SER A 131 0.01 -11.41 -10.17
CA SER A 131 0.69 -11.54 -8.89
C SER A 131 0.04 -10.62 -7.84
N PHE A 132 0.01 -11.09 -6.60
CA PHE A 132 -0.60 -10.38 -5.49
C PHE A 132 0.44 -9.93 -4.49
N TYR A 133 0.24 -8.74 -3.94
CA TYR A 133 1.15 -8.11 -3.00
C TYR A 133 0.40 -7.40 -1.88
N ASP A 134 1.13 -7.22 -0.78
CA ASP A 134 0.73 -6.43 0.37
C ASP A 134 1.81 -5.35 0.60
N CYS A 135 1.37 -4.16 0.96
CA CYS A 135 2.21 -3.03 1.34
C CYS A 135 1.66 -2.39 2.63
N GLN A 136 2.05 -2.95 3.77
CA GLN A 136 1.66 -2.43 5.09
C GLN A 136 2.02 -0.93 5.29
N PRO A 137 3.20 -0.44 4.87
CA PRO A 137 3.48 0.99 4.96
C PRO A 137 2.54 1.84 4.09
N CYS A 138 2.10 1.33 2.93
CA CYS A 138 1.14 2.02 2.07
C CYS A 138 -0.23 2.12 2.75
N ASN A 139 -0.67 1.04 3.42
CA ASN A 139 -1.91 1.02 4.20
C ASN A 139 -1.92 2.17 5.20
N LYS A 140 -0.95 2.16 6.11
CA LYS A 140 -0.86 3.14 7.18
C LYS A 140 -0.84 4.56 6.64
N ARG A 141 0.03 4.82 5.65
CA ARG A 141 0.16 6.13 5.02
C ARG A 141 -1.16 6.61 4.38
N LYS A 142 -1.84 5.77 3.59
CA LYS A 142 -3.08 6.17 2.91
C LYS A 142 -4.25 6.31 3.87
N MET A 143 -4.40 5.41 4.83
CA MET A 143 -5.46 5.50 5.82
C MET A 143 -5.32 6.73 6.71
N ASP A 144 -4.10 7.09 7.12
CA ASP A 144 -3.85 8.32 7.89
C ASP A 144 -4.24 9.57 7.08
N LEU A 145 -3.88 9.62 5.79
CA LEU A 145 -4.24 10.74 4.89
C LEU A 145 -5.76 10.84 4.65
N LEU A 146 -6.44 9.70 4.51
CA LEU A 146 -7.89 9.64 4.32
C LEU A 146 -8.63 10.06 5.58
N GLN A 147 -8.22 9.58 6.75
CA GLN A 147 -8.85 9.95 8.02
C GLN A 147 -8.77 11.45 8.26
N ASP A 148 -7.59 12.04 8.07
CA ASP A 148 -7.38 13.48 8.20
C ASP A 148 -8.21 14.31 7.18
N ALA A 149 -8.40 13.79 5.96
CA ALA A 149 -9.29 14.42 4.98
C ALA A 149 -10.78 14.34 5.40
N LEU A 150 -11.23 13.18 5.86
CA LEU A 150 -12.59 12.94 6.35
C LEU A 150 -12.90 13.76 7.59
N ASP A 151 -11.96 13.88 8.53
CA ASP A 151 -12.10 14.68 9.75
C ASP A 151 -12.28 16.15 9.41
N ARG A 152 -11.43 16.72 8.53
CA ARG A 152 -11.59 18.10 8.05
C ARG A 152 -12.91 18.33 7.31
N ALA A 153 -13.36 17.37 6.50
CA ALA A 153 -14.63 17.46 5.81
C ALA A 153 -15.80 17.49 6.81
N THR A 154 -15.73 16.63 7.83
CA THR A 154 -16.69 16.57 8.93
C THR A 154 -16.72 17.88 9.72
N GLU A 155 -15.56 18.45 10.07
CA GLU A 155 -15.49 19.74 10.75
C GLU A 155 -16.15 20.87 9.95
N ARG A 156 -15.88 20.94 8.63
CA ARG A 156 -16.54 21.94 7.76
C ARG A 156 -18.06 21.78 7.77
N ARG A 157 -18.54 20.53 7.68
CA ARG A 157 -19.97 20.20 7.73
C ARG A 157 -20.59 20.62 9.07
N LEU A 158 -19.94 20.33 10.18
CA LEU A 158 -20.40 20.70 11.53
C LEU A 158 -20.44 22.21 11.71
N LYS A 159 -19.41 22.95 11.26
CA LYS A 159 -19.39 24.43 11.27
C LYS A 159 -20.55 25.01 10.47
N GLU A 160 -20.83 24.45 9.30
CA GLU A 160 -21.96 24.87 8.47
C GLU A 160 -23.31 24.63 9.16
N LEU A 161 -23.50 23.45 9.75
CA LEU A 161 -24.73 23.12 10.47
C LEU A 161 -24.96 24.01 11.69
N LYS A 162 -23.89 24.36 12.43
CA LYS A 162 -23.95 25.36 13.50
C LYS A 162 -24.36 26.74 12.96
N ARG A 163 -23.77 27.19 11.84
CA ARG A 163 -24.15 28.46 11.19
C ARG A 163 -25.62 28.50 10.77
N GLN A 164 -26.17 27.35 10.34
CA GLN A 164 -27.57 27.20 9.96
C GLN A 164 -28.54 27.05 11.15
N GLY A 165 -28.06 27.08 12.40
CA GLY A 165 -28.89 26.87 13.59
C GLY A 165 -29.44 25.44 13.74
N ARG A 166 -28.87 24.48 12.99
CA ARG A 166 -29.30 23.07 12.99
C ARG A 166 -28.58 22.22 14.03
N LEU A 167 -27.59 22.79 14.71
CA LEU A 167 -26.92 22.21 15.86
C LEU A 167 -27.07 23.16 17.05
N PRO A 168 -27.31 22.65 18.27
CA PRO A 168 -27.30 23.48 19.47
C PRO A 168 -25.92 24.14 19.66
N PRO A 169 -25.85 25.28 20.38
CA PRO A 169 -24.61 26.00 20.64
C PRO A 169 -23.47 25.10 21.15
#